data_AF-A0A2H6GUZ2-F1
#
_entry.id   AF-A0A2H6GUZ2-F1
#
_cell.length_a   1.000
_cell.length_b   1.000
_cell.length_c   1.000
_cell.angle_alpha   90.00
_cell.angle_beta   90.00
_cell.angle_gamma   90.00
#
_symmetry.space_group_name_H-M   'P 1'
#
loop_
_entity.id
_entity.type
_entity.pdbx_description
1 polymer ?
#
loop_
_entity_poly.entity_id
_entity_poly.type
_entity_poly.pdbx_seq_one_letter_code
_entity_poly.pdbx_strand_id
1 'polypeptide(L)'
;MGIKDDAGEVLIYYYNVYTDETSENRIIGPKEILEITKWKPVRVSNAVKYLDDLSALKIENYSGNIDGVPHFRILGMDTLGIHMIEDEKTFKETFGFQIGVPGVFQFSWGLSEK
;
A
#
# COMPACT_ATOMS: atom_id res chain seq x y z
N MET A 1 -2.12 7.35 -12.98
CA MET A 1 -2.06 6.11 -12.20
C MET A 1 -3.48 5.66 -11.90
N GLY A 2 -3.75 4.37 -12.09
CA GLY A 2 -5.02 3.74 -11.76
C GLY A 2 -5.04 3.17 -10.35
N ILE A 3 -6.20 2.65 -9.92
CA ILE A 3 -6.38 2.07 -8.57
C ILE A 3 -5.41 0.90 -8.33
N LYS A 4 -5.13 0.10 -9.37
CA LYS A 4 -4.20 -1.02 -9.30
C LYS A 4 -2.76 -0.56 -9.04
N ASP A 5 -2.31 0.46 -9.75
CA ASP A 5 -0.96 1.03 -9.55
C ASP A 5 -0.82 1.54 -8.10
N ASP A 6 -1.80 2.32 -7.66
CA ASP A 6 -1.84 2.92 -6.33
C ASP A 6 -1.83 1.85 -5.22
N ALA A 7 -2.62 0.79 -5.42
CA ALA A 7 -2.67 -0.36 -4.51
C ALA A 7 -1.33 -1.11 -4.45
N GLY A 8 -0.68 -1.32 -5.61
CA GLY A 8 0.64 -1.94 -5.65
C GLY A 8 1.68 -1.14 -4.85
N GLU A 9 1.70 0.19 -5.00
CA GLU A 9 2.61 1.06 -4.24
C GLU A 9 2.33 1.00 -2.73
N VAL A 10 1.07 0.98 -2.30
CA VAL A 10 0.71 0.83 -0.87
C VAL A 10 1.13 -0.53 -0.33
N LEU A 11 0.94 -1.60 -1.10
CA LEU A 11 1.34 -2.96 -0.69
C LEU A 11 2.86 -3.06 -0.53
N ILE A 12 3.63 -2.49 -1.47
CA ILE A 12 5.09 -2.43 -1.40
C ILE A 12 5.55 -1.65 -0.19
N TYR A 13 4.97 -0.48 0.04
CA TYR A 13 5.29 0.34 1.21
C TYR A 13 5.07 -0.44 2.51
N TYR A 14 3.89 -1.07 2.65
CA TYR A 14 3.56 -1.84 3.85
C TYR A 14 4.51 -3.03 4.05
N TYR A 15 4.81 -3.80 2.99
CA TYR A 15 5.73 -4.93 3.07
C TYR A 15 7.13 -4.52 3.53
N ASN A 16 7.68 -3.44 2.98
CA ASN A 16 9.00 -2.95 3.40
C ASN A 16 9.02 -2.60 4.89
N VAL A 17 7.95 -1.96 5.39
CA VAL A 17 7.81 -1.66 6.82
C VAL A 17 7.62 -2.93 7.66
N TYR A 18 6.86 -3.89 7.14
CA TYR A 18 6.58 -5.16 7.80
C TYR A 18 7.83 -6.05 7.95
N THR A 19 8.74 -6.02 6.97
CA THR A 19 10.00 -6.80 6.98
C THR A 19 11.17 -6.09 7.64
N ASP A 20 11.03 -4.81 7.99
CA ASP A 20 12.07 -4.04 8.65
C ASP A 20 12.11 -4.41 10.15
N GLU A 21 13.18 -5.10 10.56
CA GLU A 21 13.42 -5.55 11.94
C GLU A 21 13.49 -4.38 12.96
N THR A 22 13.65 -3.14 12.50
CA THR A 22 13.64 -1.95 13.36
C THR A 22 12.25 -1.31 13.54
N SER A 23 11.25 -1.78 12.78
CA SER A 23 9.90 -1.21 12.70
C SER A 23 8.87 -1.94 13.58
N GLU A 24 9.29 -2.63 14.65
CA GLU A 24 8.39 -3.41 15.52
C GLU A 24 7.15 -2.61 15.95
N ASN A 25 5.97 -3.15 15.62
CA ASN A 25 4.63 -2.62 15.95
C ASN A 25 4.23 -1.29 15.27
N ARG A 26 4.82 -0.94 14.13
CA ARG A 26 4.37 0.25 13.37
C ARG A 26 2.97 0.02 12.77
N ILE A 27 1.98 0.75 13.31
CA ILE A 27 0.60 0.73 12.81
C ILE A 27 0.49 1.73 11.66
N ILE A 28 0.35 1.21 10.44
CA ILE A 28 0.11 2.06 9.26
C ILE A 28 -1.38 2.33 9.12
N GLY A 29 -1.73 3.60 8.90
CA GLY A 29 -3.10 4.05 8.71
C GLY A 29 -3.22 5.22 7.72
N PRO A 30 -4.43 5.77 7.55
CA PRO A 30 -4.71 6.79 6.55
C PRO A 30 -3.79 8.00 6.61
N LYS A 31 -3.51 8.51 7.82
CA LYS A 31 -2.69 9.71 8.02
C LYS A 31 -1.29 9.54 7.46
N GLU A 32 -0.64 8.42 7.78
CA GLU A 32 0.71 8.12 7.32
C GLU A 32 0.76 7.94 5.81
N ILE A 33 -0.20 7.22 5.23
CA ILE A 33 -0.28 7.05 3.78
C ILE A 33 -0.49 8.40 3.11
N LEU A 34 -1.40 9.25 3.60
CA LEU A 34 -1.58 10.61 3.09
C LEU A 34 -0.31 11.46 3.21
N GLU A 35 0.40 11.36 4.33
CA GLU A 35 1.63 12.12 4.57
C GLU A 35 2.77 11.71 3.63
N ILE A 36 2.90 10.41 3.34
CA ILE A 36 3.96 9.88 2.47
C ILE A 36 3.63 10.11 1.01
N THR A 37 2.37 9.85 0.63
CA THR A 37 1.94 9.89 -0.77
C THR A 37 1.61 11.30 -1.26
N LYS A 38 1.16 12.20 -0.37
CA LYS A 38 0.51 13.47 -0.75
C LYS A 38 -0.65 13.27 -1.74
N TRP A 39 -1.24 12.08 -1.80
CA TRP A 39 -2.36 11.79 -2.69
C TRP A 39 -3.65 12.46 -2.24
N LYS A 40 -4.57 12.61 -3.18
CA LYS A 40 -5.96 12.95 -2.86
C LYS A 40 -6.58 11.81 -2.02
N PRO A 41 -7.39 12.11 -0.99
CA PRO A 41 -8.00 11.11 -0.11
C PRO A 41 -8.72 9.95 -0.82
N VAL A 42 -9.41 10.25 -1.92
CA VAL A 42 -10.12 9.24 -2.72
C VAL A 42 -9.17 8.17 -3.31
N ARG A 43 -7.93 8.54 -3.66
CA ARG A 43 -6.95 7.59 -4.19
C ARG A 43 -6.51 6.60 -3.11
N VAL A 44 -6.17 7.12 -1.92
CA VAL A 44 -5.83 6.29 -0.76
C VAL A 44 -6.99 5.34 -0.42
N SER A 45 -8.22 5.88 -0.37
CA SER A 45 -9.42 5.10 -0.06
C SER A 45 -9.62 3.95 -1.05
N ASN A 46 -9.50 4.23 -2.35
CA ASN A 46 -9.67 3.23 -3.39
C ASN A 46 -8.54 2.19 -3.41
N ALA A 47 -7.29 2.62 -3.21
CA ALA A 47 -6.13 1.73 -3.19
C ALA A 47 -6.22 0.74 -2.02
N VAL A 48 -6.51 1.24 -0.82
CA VAL A 48 -6.63 0.41 0.39
C VAL A 48 -7.83 -0.51 0.28
N LYS A 49 -8.97 -0.03 -0.22
CA LYS A 49 -10.14 -0.87 -0.48
C LYS A 49 -9.83 -1.99 -1.49
N TYR A 50 -9.07 -1.69 -2.53
CA TYR A 50 -8.69 -2.71 -3.52
C TYR A 50 -7.82 -3.81 -2.89
N LEU A 51 -6.90 -3.45 -1.99
CA LEU A 51 -6.07 -4.43 -1.25
C LEU A 51 -6.88 -5.24 -0.24
N ASP A 52 -7.88 -4.63 0.40
CA ASP A 52 -8.83 -5.32 1.28
C ASP A 52 -9.68 -6.33 0.50
N ASP A 53 -10.25 -5.90 -0.64
CA ASP A 53 -11.08 -6.73 -1.52
C ASP A 53 -10.27 -7.91 -2.11
N LEU A 54 -8.94 -7.75 -2.28
CA LEU A 54 -8.03 -8.82 -2.67
C LEU A 54 -7.61 -9.75 -1.52
N SER A 55 -7.93 -9.42 -0.27
CA SER A 55 -7.36 -10.09 0.92
C SER A 55 -5.82 -10.11 0.90
N ALA A 56 -5.21 -9.00 0.45
CA ALA A 56 -3.76 -8.82 0.48
C ALA A 56 -3.31 -8.23 1.82
N LEU A 57 -4.16 -7.42 2.44
CA LEU A 57 -3.91 -6.77 3.74
C LEU A 57 -5.05 -7.08 4.70
N LYS A 58 -4.71 -7.27 5.98
CA LYS A 58 -5.69 -7.36 7.05
C LYS A 58 -6.00 -5.96 7.58
N ILE A 59 -7.18 -5.46 7.26
CA ILE A 59 -7.57 -4.08 7.60
C ILE A 59 -8.66 -4.07 8.67
N GLU A 60 -8.45 -3.25 9.70
CA GLU A 60 -9.47 -2.93 10.70
C GLU A 60 -10.06 -1.55 10.42
N ASN A 61 -11.37 -1.50 10.19
CA ASN A 61 -12.08 -0.27 9.89
C ASN A 61 -12.73 0.31 11.15
N TYR A 62 -12.71 1.64 11.26
CA TYR A 62 -13.27 2.43 12.35
C TYR A 62 -14.31 3.42 11.81
N SER A 63 -15.18 3.92 12.68
CA SER A 63 -16.12 4.98 12.32
C SER A 63 -15.40 6.31 12.04
N GLY A 64 -15.85 7.03 11.02
CA GLY A 64 -15.35 8.36 10.67
C GLY A 64 -14.30 8.35 9.56
N ASN A 65 -13.62 9.48 9.39
CA ASN A 65 -12.55 9.64 8.40
C ASN A 65 -11.40 10.45 8.99
N ILE A 66 -10.21 10.25 8.45
CA ILE A 66 -9.02 11.06 8.68
C ILE A 66 -8.75 11.79 7.36
N ASP A 67 -8.85 13.11 7.37
CA ASP A 67 -8.60 13.97 6.21
C ASP A 67 -9.33 13.51 4.93
N GLY A 68 -10.57 13.03 5.08
CA GLY A 68 -11.39 12.54 3.95
C GLY A 68 -11.14 11.09 3.53
N VAL A 69 -10.26 10.34 4.20
CA VAL A 69 -10.05 8.90 4.01
C VAL A 69 -10.76 8.13 5.12
N PRO A 70 -11.53 7.05 4.84
CA PRO A 70 -12.11 6.19 5.87
C PRO A 70 -11.07 5.81 6.93
N HIS A 71 -11.47 5.88 8.21
CA HIS A 71 -10.53 5.59 9.29
C HIS A 71 -10.27 4.08 9.33
N PHE A 72 -9.01 3.67 9.13
CA PHE A 72 -8.59 2.27 9.22
C PHE A 72 -7.21 2.13 9.87
N ARG A 73 -6.85 0.87 10.18
CA ARG A 73 -5.48 0.44 10.50
C ARG A 73 -5.17 -0.83 9.73
N ILE A 74 -3.95 -0.93 9.21
CA ILE A 74 -3.45 -2.17 8.60
C ILE A 74 -2.79 -2.99 9.71
N LEU A 75 -3.39 -4.12 10.04
CA LEU A 75 -2.97 -5.02 11.12
C LEU A 75 -1.86 -5.99 10.71
N GLY A 76 -1.75 -6.28 9.41
CA GLY A 76 -0.78 -7.22 8.88
C GLY A 76 -0.98 -7.47 7.39
N MET A 77 -0.08 -8.27 6.82
CA MET A 77 -0.25 -8.86 5.49
C MET A 77 -0.80 -10.27 5.60
N ASP A 78 -1.73 -10.60 4.73
CA ASP A 78 -2.16 -11.99 4.55
C ASP A 78 -1.16 -12.75 3.67
N THR A 79 -1.18 -14.09 3.74
CA THR A 79 -0.29 -14.95 2.94
C THR A 79 -0.40 -14.65 1.44
N LEU A 80 -1.60 -14.28 0.97
CA LEU A 80 -1.81 -13.89 -0.42
C LEU A 80 -1.10 -12.57 -0.76
N GLY A 81 -1.14 -11.58 0.13
CA GLY A 81 -0.42 -10.32 -0.07
C GLY A 81 1.10 -10.50 -0.11
N ILE A 82 1.63 -11.39 0.74
CA ILE A 82 3.06 -11.76 0.72
C ILE A 82 3.42 -12.47 -0.59
N HIS A 83 2.62 -13.44 -1.01
CA HIS A 83 2.85 -14.12 -2.28
C HIS A 83 2.78 -13.17 -3.48
N MET A 84 1.81 -12.26 -3.48
CA MET A 84 1.66 -11.27 -4.55
C MET A 84 2.87 -10.35 -4.69
N ILE A 85 3.59 -10.05 -3.61
CA ILE A 85 4.76 -9.18 -3.65
C ILE A 85 6.08 -9.93 -3.90
N GLU A 86 6.22 -11.16 -3.39
CA GLU A 86 7.42 -11.97 -3.54
C GLU A 86 7.51 -12.65 -4.93
N ASP A 87 6.39 -12.81 -5.64
CA ASP A 87 6.33 -13.32 -7.00
C ASP A 87 6.15 -12.18 -8.02
N GLU A 88 7.22 -11.83 -8.74
CA GLU A 88 7.20 -10.73 -9.72
C GLU A 88 6.14 -10.93 -10.82
N LYS A 89 5.90 -12.17 -11.26
CA LYS A 89 4.91 -12.46 -12.30
C LYS A 89 3.51 -12.17 -11.75
N THR A 90 3.20 -12.72 -10.58
CA THR A 90 1.91 -12.51 -9.91
C THR A 90 1.68 -11.03 -9.62
N PHE A 91 2.71 -10.31 -9.16
CA PHE A 91 2.63 -8.87 -8.95
C PHE A 91 2.27 -8.12 -10.23
N LYS A 92 3.01 -8.37 -11.31
CA LYS A 92 2.81 -7.69 -12.60
C LYS A 92 1.43 -7.95 -13.18
N GLU A 93 0.94 -9.19 -13.09
CA GLU A 93 -0.41 -9.56 -13.53
C GLU A 93 -1.50 -8.86 -12.70
N THR A 94 -1.26 -8.67 -11.40
CA THR A 94 -2.23 -8.07 -10.47
C THR A 94 -2.27 -6.55 -10.59
N PHE A 95 -1.10 -5.89 -10.56
CA PHE A 95 -0.95 -4.45 -10.42
C PHE A 95 -0.56 -3.73 -11.71
N GLY A 96 -0.07 -4.44 -12.73
CA GLY A 96 0.20 -3.88 -14.05
C GLY A 96 1.60 -3.27 -14.23
N PHE A 97 2.45 -3.32 -13.21
CA PHE A 97 3.84 -2.84 -13.27
C PHE A 97 4.82 -3.84 -12.63
N GLN A 98 6.11 -3.70 -12.92
CA GLN A 98 7.13 -4.58 -12.34
C GLN A 98 7.55 -4.10 -10.96
N ILE A 99 7.68 -5.07 -10.04
CA ILE A 99 8.51 -4.89 -8.87
C ILE A 99 9.94 -4.77 -9.35
N GLY A 100 10.56 -3.59 -9.18
CA GLY A 100 12.01 -3.48 -9.33
C GLY A 100 12.72 -4.42 -8.34
N VAL A 101 14.05 -4.38 -8.23
CA VAL A 101 14.75 -5.22 -7.24
C VAL A 101 14.13 -5.00 -5.84
N PRO A 102 13.57 -6.03 -5.18
CA PRO A 102 13.01 -5.91 -3.84
C PRO A 102 14.04 -5.29 -2.89
N GLY A 103 13.65 -4.23 -2.16
CA GLY A 103 14.56 -3.45 -1.31
C GLY A 103 15.29 -2.27 -1.99
N VAL A 104 15.11 -2.05 -3.31
CA VAL A 104 15.69 -0.90 -4.06
C VAL A 104 14.61 -0.12 -4.81
N PHE A 105 13.38 -0.09 -4.28
CA PHE A 105 12.32 0.71 -4.88
C PHE A 105 12.65 2.20 -4.75
N GLN A 106 13.05 2.82 -5.86
CA GLN A 106 12.82 4.24 -6.07
C GLN A 106 11.32 4.41 -6.26
N PHE A 107 10.64 4.80 -5.20
CA PHE A 107 9.25 5.21 -5.32
C PHE A 107 9.13 6.33 -6.38
N SER A 108 8.04 6.33 -7.15
CA SER A 108 7.77 7.33 -8.18
C SER A 108 7.48 8.74 -7.62
N TRP A 109 7.57 8.93 -6.29
CA TRP A 109 7.34 10.18 -5.58
C TRP A 109 8.38 11.24 -5.94
N GLY A 110 7.95 12.25 -6.71
CA GLY A 110 8.69 13.48 -6.96
C GLY A 110 9.19 13.71 -8.39
N LEU A 111 8.94 12.80 -9.34
CA LEU A 111 9.40 12.96 -10.74
C LEU A 111 8.29 13.30 -11.74
N SER A 112 7.21 13.95 -11.32
CA SER A 112 6.30 14.59 -12.28
C SER A 112 5.83 15.97 -11.84
N GLU A 113 6.74 16.93 -11.78
CA GLU A 113 6.44 18.30 -12.19
C GLU A 113 7.61 18.81 -13.03
N LYS A 114 7.34 19.12 -14.29
CA LYS A 114 8.17 19.95 -15.17
C LYS A 114 7.45 21.27 -15.34
#